data_AF-A0A962EVX4-F1
#
_entry.id   AF-A0A962EVX4-F1
#
_cell.length_a   1.000
_cell.length_b   1.000
_cell.length_c   1.000
_cell.angle_alpha   90.00
_cell.angle_beta   90.00
_cell.angle_gamma   90.00
#
_symmetry.space_group_name_H-M   'P 1'
#
loop_
_entity.id
_entity.type
_entity.pdbx_description
1 polymer ?
#
loop_
_entity_poly.entity_id
_entity_poly.type
_entity_poly.pdbx_seq_one_letter_code
_entity_poly.pdbx_strand_id
1 'polypeptide(L)'
;MMVPNTPLVFKRMCQNFGPDLGEFVSSWEDLSLLALHNLEISEARSLAPFIEDLLSGRYSDEDLKEFWWTMPVTTVFDSGNEVRRLLQQIREALTQPPYAEKR
;
A
#
# COMPACT_ATOMS: atom_id res chain seq x y z
N MET A 1 -1.47 7.60 20.05
CA MET A 1 -1.78 7.39 18.63
C MET A 1 -2.29 5.96 18.48
N MET A 2 -3.53 5.74 18.01
CA MET A 2 -4.07 4.38 17.87
C MET A 2 -3.69 3.85 16.49
N VAL A 3 -2.89 2.79 16.46
CA VAL A 3 -2.59 2.07 15.21
C VAL A 3 -3.93 1.52 14.68
N PRO A 4 -4.33 1.84 13.44
CA PRO A 4 -5.56 1.31 12.88
C PRO A 4 -5.49 -0.22 12.87
N ASN A 5 -6.63 -0.86 13.14
CA ASN A 5 -6.71 -2.31 13.22
C ASN A 5 -6.38 -2.89 11.82
N THR A 6 -5.11 -3.22 11.60
CA THR A 6 -4.56 -3.39 10.26
C THR A 6 -4.93 -4.76 9.70
N PRO A 7 -5.58 -4.84 8.52
CA PRO A 7 -5.92 -6.11 7.90
C PRO A 7 -4.69 -6.99 7.66
N LEU A 8 -4.82 -8.31 7.86
CA LEU A 8 -3.72 -9.26 7.59
C LEU A 8 -3.27 -9.21 6.13
N VAL A 9 -4.20 -8.99 5.20
CA VAL A 9 -3.92 -8.81 3.78
C VAL A 9 -3.02 -7.60 3.52
N PHE A 10 -3.19 -6.50 4.27
CA PHE A 10 -2.34 -5.32 4.15
C PHE A 10 -0.92 -5.61 4.66
N LYS A 11 -0.81 -6.36 5.75
CA LYS A 11 0.51 -6.81 6.25
C LYS A 11 1.23 -7.71 5.24
N ARG A 12 0.50 -8.61 4.55
CA ARG A 12 1.07 -9.43 3.47
C ARG A 12 1.48 -8.60 2.26
N MET A 13 0.69 -7.61 1.87
CA MET A 13 1.06 -6.64 0.85
C MET A 13 2.38 -5.94 1.19
N CYS A 14 2.53 -5.50 2.44
CA CYS A 14 3.74 -4.86 2.96
C CYS A 14 5.00 -5.76 2.88
N GLN A 15 4.86 -7.08 2.97
CA GLN A 15 5.99 -8.01 2.85
C GLN A 15 6.64 -8.02 1.45
N ASN A 16 5.96 -7.48 0.43
CA ASN A 16 6.52 -7.36 -0.91
C ASN A 16 7.57 -6.23 -1.01
N PHE A 17 7.63 -5.34 0.00
CA PHE A 17 8.56 -4.21 0.06
C PHE A 17 9.87 -4.63 0.75
N GLY A 18 10.67 -5.38 0.01
CA GLY A 18 11.99 -5.92 0.37
C GLY A 18 13.15 -4.89 0.29
N PRO A 19 14.35 -5.26 0.76
CA PRO A 19 15.53 -4.39 0.71
C PRO A 19 16.02 -4.17 -0.73
N ASP A 20 15.77 -5.13 -1.61
CA ASP A 20 16.21 -5.11 -3.01
C ASP A 20 15.21 -4.39 -3.94
N LEU A 21 14.22 -3.70 -3.36
CA LEU A 21 13.13 -3.07 -4.11
C LEU A 21 13.64 -2.15 -5.24
N GLY A 22 14.67 -1.36 -4.98
CA GLY A 22 15.26 -0.43 -5.96
C GLY A 22 15.93 -1.10 -7.16
N GLU A 23 16.19 -2.42 -7.10
CA GLU A 23 16.71 -3.18 -8.23
C GLU A 23 15.59 -3.67 -9.16
N PHE A 24 14.36 -3.79 -8.66
CA PHE A 24 13.22 -4.37 -9.39
C PHE A 24 12.18 -3.36 -9.86
N VAL A 25 12.17 -2.15 -9.28
CA VAL A 25 11.18 -1.12 -9.62
C VAL A 25 11.88 0.16 -10.06
N SER A 26 11.47 0.67 -11.22
CA SER A 26 12.00 1.93 -11.79
C SER A 26 10.96 3.05 -11.74
N SER A 27 9.73 2.74 -11.35
CA SER A 27 8.61 3.67 -11.34
C SER A 27 7.65 3.42 -10.17
N TRP A 28 6.80 4.42 -9.89
CA TRP A 28 5.71 4.30 -8.92
C TRP A 28 4.61 3.32 -9.36
N GLU A 29 4.49 3.08 -10.66
CA GLU A 29 3.57 2.09 -11.22
C GLU A 29 4.06 0.67 -10.93
N ASP A 30 5.37 0.41 -11.12
CA ASP A 30 5.97 -0.89 -10.77
C ASP A 30 5.79 -1.21 -9.27
N LEU A 31 5.88 -0.19 -8.41
CA LEU A 31 5.65 -0.33 -6.97
C LEU A 31 4.23 -0.77 -6.63
N SER A 32 3.22 -0.24 -7.32
CA SER A 32 1.82 -0.60 -7.05
C SER A 32 1.51 -2.02 -7.54
N LEU A 33 2.10 -2.43 -8.68
CA LEU A 33 2.01 -3.80 -9.17
C LEU A 33 2.71 -4.79 -8.22
N LEU A 34 3.90 -4.46 -7.74
CA LEU A 34 4.62 -5.28 -6.76
C LEU A 34 3.83 -5.41 -5.44
N ALA A 35 3.22 -4.32 -4.97
CA ALA A 35 2.39 -4.35 -3.77
C ALA A 35 1.30 -5.43 -3.86
N LEU A 36 0.68 -5.57 -5.03
CA LEU A 36 -0.44 -6.49 -5.25
C LEU A 36 -0.02 -7.89 -5.72
N HIS A 37 1.25 -8.10 -6.11
CA HIS A 37 1.75 -9.32 -6.75
C HIS A 37 1.45 -10.62 -5.97
N ASN A 38 1.56 -10.59 -4.64
CA ASN A 38 1.38 -11.77 -3.79
C ASN A 38 -0.03 -11.93 -3.19
N LEU A 39 -1.01 -11.23 -3.76
CA LEU A 39 -2.39 -11.24 -3.30
C LEU A 39 -3.31 -11.86 -4.35
N GLU A 40 -4.31 -12.62 -3.91
CA GLU A 40 -5.41 -12.97 -4.80
C GLU A 40 -6.24 -11.73 -5.17
N ILE A 41 -6.95 -11.76 -6.30
CA ILE A 41 -7.77 -10.62 -6.77
C ILE A 41 -8.80 -10.20 -5.70
N SER A 42 -9.43 -11.16 -5.03
CA SER A 42 -10.38 -10.92 -3.92
C SER A 42 -9.71 -10.28 -2.71
N GLU A 43 -8.51 -10.73 -2.35
CA GLU A 43 -7.70 -10.16 -1.28
C GLU A 43 -7.31 -8.71 -1.60
N ALA A 44 -6.77 -8.47 -2.80
CA ALA A 44 -6.41 -7.14 -3.28
C ALA A 44 -7.61 -6.17 -3.23
N ARG A 45 -8.79 -6.61 -3.69
CA ARG A 45 -10.02 -5.80 -3.60
C ARG A 45 -10.41 -5.45 -2.17
N SER A 46 -10.22 -6.38 -1.22
CA SER A 46 -10.55 -6.13 0.18
C SER A 46 -9.68 -5.04 0.83
N LEU A 47 -8.55 -4.66 0.21
CA LEU A 47 -7.70 -3.55 0.66
C LEU A 47 -8.30 -2.17 0.38
N ALA A 48 -9.15 -2.04 -0.65
CA ALA A 48 -9.69 -0.75 -1.08
C ALA A 48 -10.26 0.10 0.07
N PRO A 49 -11.19 -0.38 0.92
CA PRO A 49 -11.74 0.44 2.00
C PRO A 49 -10.70 0.84 3.05
N PHE A 50 -9.69 -0.01 3.29
CA PHE A 50 -8.62 0.31 4.25
C PHE A 50 -7.66 1.35 3.69
N ILE A 51 -7.31 1.26 2.41
CA ILE A 51 -6.48 2.26 1.73
C ILE A 51 -7.23 3.60 1.65
N GLU A 52 -8.53 3.59 1.38
CA GLU A 52 -9.37 4.79 1.41
C GLU A 52 -9.42 5.43 2.81
N ASP A 53 -9.47 4.63 3.88
CA ASP A 53 -9.38 5.12 5.27
C ASP A 53 -8.06 5.86 5.51
N LEU A 54 -6.93 5.25 5.13
CA LEU A 54 -5.60 5.84 5.25
C LEU A 54 -5.46 7.14 4.43
N LEU A 55 -6.13 7.21 3.27
CA LEU A 55 -6.13 8.37 2.39
C LEU A 55 -7.20 9.42 2.75
N SER A 56 -8.04 9.20 3.77
CA SER A 56 -9.20 10.05 4.05
C SER A 56 -8.86 11.42 4.66
N GLY A 57 -7.57 11.77 4.75
CA GLY A 57 -7.08 12.99 5.40
C GLY A 57 -7.11 12.98 6.93
N ARG A 58 -7.51 11.85 7.55
CA ARG A 58 -7.48 11.67 9.02
C ARG A 58 -6.05 11.51 9.56
N TYR A 59 -5.13 11.04 8.73
CA TYR A 59 -3.75 10.78 9.09
C TYR A 59 -2.84 11.81 8.41
N SER A 60 -2.03 12.49 9.23
CA SER A 60 -0.97 13.37 8.75
C SER A 60 0.12 12.56 8.03
N ASP A 61 1.03 13.25 7.36
CA ASP A 61 2.18 12.59 6.72
C ASP A 61 3.05 11.88 7.76
N GLU A 62 3.24 12.50 8.93
CA GLU A 62 3.98 11.88 10.03
C GLU A 62 3.27 10.61 10.53
N ASP A 63 1.95 10.65 10.72
CA ASP A 63 1.17 9.46 11.12
C ASP A 63 1.31 8.32 10.10
N LEU A 64 1.24 8.64 8.80
CA LEU A 64 1.37 7.64 7.73
C LEU A 64 2.78 7.05 7.68
N LYS A 65 3.81 7.88 7.92
CA LYS A 65 5.19 7.42 8.00
C LYS A 65 5.37 6.51 9.22
N GLU A 66 4.96 6.94 10.40
CA GLU A 66 5.05 6.11 11.61
C GLU A 66 4.29 4.79 11.44
N PHE A 67 3.07 4.85 10.90
CA PHE A 67 2.28 3.67 10.58
C PHE A 67 3.02 2.70 9.65
N TRP A 68 3.61 3.21 8.55
CA TRP A 68 4.39 2.41 7.62
C TRP A 68 5.54 1.67 8.32
N TRP A 69 6.21 2.33 9.25
CA TRP A 69 7.31 1.73 10.01
C TRP A 69 6.87 0.65 11.02
N THR A 70 5.58 0.59 11.36
CA THR A 70 5.03 -0.51 12.16
C THR A 70 4.71 -1.77 11.34
N MET A 71 4.76 -1.68 10.01
CA MET A 71 4.47 -2.79 9.11
C MET A 71 5.72 -3.65 8.87
N PRO A 72 5.56 -4.91 8.42
CA PRO A 72 6.68 -5.78 8.06
C PRO A 72 7.30 -5.37 6.71
N VAL A 73 7.78 -4.13 6.62
CA VAL A 73 8.43 -3.53 5.45
C VAL A 73 9.91 -3.34 5.74
N THR A 74 10.72 -3.44 4.70
CA THR A 74 12.15 -3.07 4.77
C THR A 74 12.47 -1.83 3.94
N THR A 75 11.56 -1.42 3.07
CA THR A 75 11.64 -0.17 2.33
C THR A 75 11.38 1.02 3.23
N VAL A 76 12.38 1.91 3.28
CA VAL A 76 12.31 3.18 3.99
C VAL A 76 11.82 4.27 3.04
N PHE A 77 10.77 4.98 3.43
CA PHE A 77 10.37 6.24 2.81
C PHE A 77 10.88 7.42 3.64
N ASP A 78 11.40 8.43 2.96
CA ASP A 78 11.95 9.63 3.58
C ASP A 78 10.83 10.52 4.14
N SER A 79 9.63 10.46 3.53
CA SER A 79 8.47 11.24 3.96
C SER A 79 7.15 10.45 3.93
N GLY A 80 6.19 10.86 4.76
CA GLY A 80 4.83 10.33 4.70
C GLY A 80 4.08 10.64 3.41
N ASN A 81 4.49 11.70 2.70
CA ASN A 81 3.97 12.01 1.38
C ASN A 81 4.28 10.90 0.35
N GLU A 82 5.44 10.24 0.46
CA GLU A 82 5.79 9.09 -0.37
C GLU A 82 4.93 7.87 -0.05
N VAL A 83 4.68 7.61 1.24
CA VAL A 83 3.72 6.58 1.68
C VAL A 83 2.34 6.88 1.10
N ARG A 84 1.88 8.13 1.20
CA ARG A 84 0.59 8.56 0.63
C ARG A 84 0.55 8.36 -0.88
N ARG A 85 1.63 8.72 -1.58
CA ARG A 85 1.74 8.55 -3.04
C ARG A 85 1.66 7.08 -3.43
N LEU A 86 2.35 6.19 -2.71
CA LEU A 86 2.24 4.74 -2.91
C LEU A 86 0.79 4.27 -2.72
N LEU A 87 0.16 4.63 -1.61
CA LEU A 87 -1.22 4.25 -1.31
C LEU A 87 -2.20 4.75 -2.38
N GLN A 88 -1.98 5.95 -2.92
CA GLN A 88 -2.76 6.47 -4.05
C GLN A 88 -2.59 5.63 -5.32
N GLN A 89 -1.36 5.20 -5.63
CA GLN A 89 -1.09 4.33 -6.78
C GLN A 89 -1.70 2.94 -6.61
N ILE A 90 -1.67 2.38 -5.41
CA ILE A 90 -2.33 1.09 -5.13
C ILE A 90 -3.84 1.24 -5.28
N ARG A 91 -4.45 2.32 -4.74
CA ARG A 91 -5.87 2.60 -4.94
C ARG A 91 -6.22 2.70 -6.43
N GLU A 92 -5.39 3.39 -7.22
CA GLU A 92 -5.59 3.49 -8.66
C GLU A 92 -5.52 2.12 -9.36
N ALA A 93 -4.51 1.31 -9.04
CA ALA A 93 -4.36 -0.04 -9.55
C ALA A 93 -5.58 -0.93 -9.23
N LEU A 94 -6.16 -0.80 -8.04
CA LEU A 94 -7.36 -1.55 -7.63
C LEU A 94 -8.61 -1.19 -8.47
N THR A 95 -8.62 -0.04 -9.15
CA THR A 95 -9.72 0.34 -10.06
C THR A 95 -9.52 -0.15 -11.50
N GLN A 96 -8.37 -0.75 -11.82
CA GLN A 96 -8.03 -1.28 -13.13
C GLN A 96 -8.20 -2.81 -13.18
N PRO A 97 -8.45 -3.42 -14.35
CA PRO A 97 -8.42 -4.88 -14.50
C PRO A 97 -7.03 -5.45 -14.10
N PRO A 98 -6.95 -6.62 -13.43
CA PRO A 98 -8.04 -7.55 -13.11
C PRO A 98 -8.81 -7.23 -11.80
N TYR A 99 -8.41 -6.17 -11.08
CA TYR A 99 -8.96 -5.82 -9.77
C TYR A 99 -10.29 -5.08 -9.84
N ALA A 100 -10.57 -4.38 -10.93
CA ALA A 100 -11.86 -3.77 -11.19
C ALA A 100 -13.00 -4.80 -11.10
N GLU A 101 -14.06 -4.50 -10.35
CA GLU A 101 -15.30 -5.26 -10.44
C GLU A 101 -15.86 -5.14 -11.86
N LYS A 102 -16.12 -6.29 -12.51
CA LYS A 102 -16.96 -6.30 -13.70
C LYS A 102 -18.37 -5.93 -13.24
N ARG A 103 -18.77 -4.69 -13.50
CA ARG A 103 -20.17 -4.25 -13.37
C ARG A 103 -21.10 -5.10 -14.21
#